data_AF-A0A5K0UV57-F1
#
_entry.id   AF-A0A5K0UV57-F1
#
_cell.length_a   1.000
_cell.length_b   1.000
_cell.length_c   1.000
_cell.angle_alpha   90.00
_cell.angle_beta   90.00
_cell.angle_gamma   90.00
#
_symmetry.space_group_name_H-M   'P 1'
#
loop_
_entity.id
_entity.type
_entity.pdbx_description
1 polymer ?
#
loop_
_entity_poly.entity_id
_entity_poly.type
_entity_poly.pdbx_seq_one_letter_code
_entity_poly.pdbx_strand_id
1 'polypeptide(L)' 'GCEGSILIDGPTSEKTSRAHAGLRGFDVIDAAKSQLEQVCPGVVSCSDIVALAARDSVSM' A
#
# COMPACT_ATOMS: atom_id res chain seq x y z
N GLY A 1 -5.14 12.25 -0.93
CA GLY A 1 -5.14 11.87 -2.35
C GLY A 1 -4.66 10.45 -2.50
N CYS A 2 -4.08 10.08 -3.65
CA CYS A 2 -3.47 8.76 -3.86
C CYS A 2 -1.98 8.77 -3.45
N GLU A 3 -1.71 9.14 -2.20
CA GLU A 3 -0.35 9.46 -1.70
C GLU A 3 0.24 8.34 -0.82
N GLY A 4 -0.49 7.24 -0.63
CA GLY A 4 -0.05 6.13 0.22
C GLY A 4 -0.14 6.40 1.73
N SER A 5 -0.74 7.53 2.15
CA SER A 5 -0.88 7.91 3.56
C SER A 5 -1.63 6.88 4.41
N ILE A 6 -2.57 6.14 3.81
CA ILE A 6 -3.30 5.04 4.45
C ILE A 6 -2.41 3.85 4.88
N LEU A 7 -1.22 3.73 4.31
CA LEU A 7 -0.30 2.62 4.60
C LEU A 7 0.55 2.88 5.84
N ILE A 8 0.65 4.13 6.29
CA ILE A 8 1.49 4.54 7.42
C ILE A 8 0.91 4.03 8.74
N ASP A 9 1.76 3.43 9.57
CA ASP A 9 1.38 3.00 10.92
C ASP A 9 1.55 4.11 11.96
N GLY A 10 0.63 4.17 12.92
CA GLY A 10 0.71 5.11 14.03
C GLY A 10 -0.63 5.28 14.76
N PRO A 11 -0.60 5.78 16.01
CA PRO A 11 -1.81 5.94 16.82
C PRO A 11 -2.84 6.90 16.19
N THR A 12 -2.36 7.89 15.44
CA THR A 12 -3.17 8.90 14.73
C THR A 12 -3.15 8.70 13.22
N SER A 13 -2.76 7.51 12.73
CA SER A 13 -2.72 7.22 11.29
C SER A 13 -4.13 7.06 10.72
N GLU A 14 -4.27 7.24 9.41
CA GLU A 14 -5.54 6.93 8.73
C GLU A 14 -5.90 5.45 8.87
N LYS A 15 -4.90 4.57 9.02
CA LYS A 15 -5.05 3.12 9.17
C LYS A 15 -5.81 2.73 10.44
N THR A 16 -5.69 3.51 11.51
CA THR A 16 -6.41 3.28 12.78
C THR A 16 -7.77 3.99 12.86
N SER A 17 -8.15 4.75 11.82
CA SER A 17 -9.45 5.43 11.77
C SER A 17 -10.60 4.44 11.74
N ARG A 18 -11.66 4.71 12.50
CA ARG A 18 -12.90 3.92 12.48
C ARG A 18 -13.52 3.85 11.07
N ALA A 19 -13.36 4.88 10.26
CA ALA A 19 -13.88 4.91 8.88
C ALA A 19 -13.17 3.90 7.96
N HIS A 20 -11.95 3.49 8.32
CA HIS A 20 -11.13 2.53 7.56
C HIS A 20 -11.07 1.16 8.23
N ALA A 21 -11.92 0.93 9.25
CA ALA A 21 -12.05 -0.35 9.91
C ALA A 21 -12.50 -1.42 8.91
N GLY A 22 -11.68 -2.45 8.74
CA GLY A 22 -11.96 -3.58 7.85
C GLY A 22 -11.24 -3.55 6.50
N LEU A 23 -10.44 -2.51 6.21
CA LEU A 23 -9.47 -2.57 5.11
C LEU A 23 -8.48 -3.72 5.32
N ARG A 24 -8.05 -4.34 4.22
CA ARG A 24 -7.16 -5.52 4.20
C ARG A 24 -6.13 -5.37 3.07
N GLY A 25 -5.16 -6.28 3.04
CA GLY A 25 -4.15 -6.34 1.98
C GLY A 25 -2.93 -5.45 2.21
N PHE A 26 -2.78 -4.88 3.42
CA PHE A 26 -1.58 -4.12 3.79
C PHE A 26 -0.31 -4.98 3.68
N ASP A 27 -0.40 -6.23 4.13
CA ASP A 27 0.63 -7.25 4.04
C ASP A 27 1.04 -7.57 2.60
N VAL A 28 0.08 -7.59 1.66
CA VAL A 28 0.35 -7.79 0.24
C VAL A 28 1.14 -6.62 -0.34
N ILE A 29 0.77 -5.38 0.02
CA ILE A 29 1.49 -4.18 -0.40
C ILE A 29 2.91 -4.14 0.18
N ASP A 30 3.08 -4.50 1.46
CA ASP A 30 4.40 -4.56 2.11
C ASP A 30 5.30 -5.62 1.48
N ALA A 31 4.74 -6.80 1.17
CA ALA A 31 5.47 -7.86 0.48
C ALA A 31 5.92 -7.43 -0.92
N ALA A 32 5.04 -6.78 -1.69
CA ALA A 32 5.37 -6.23 -3.00
C ALA A 32 6.47 -5.17 -2.91
N LYS A 33 6.37 -4.24 -1.95
CA LYS A 33 7.38 -3.20 -1.70
C LYS A 33 8.73 -3.82 -1.32
N SER A 34 8.74 -4.82 -0.44
CA SER A 34 9.98 -5.52 -0.04
C SER A 34 10.69 -6.17 -1.23
N GLN A 35 9.95 -6.83 -2.12
CA GLN A 35 10.53 -7.42 -3.33
C GLN A 35 11.05 -6.36 -4.29
N LEU A 36 10.31 -5.27 -4.50
CA LEU A 36 10.73 -4.18 -5.38
C LEU A 36 11.96 -3.46 -4.85
N GLU A 37 12.09 -3.26 -3.55
CA GLU A 37 13.29 -2.67 -2.96
C GLU A 37 14.54 -3.55 -3.11
N GLN A 38 14.40 -4.87 -3.25
CA GLN A 38 15.53 -5.75 -3.54
C GLN A 38 16.02 -5.61 -4.99
N VAL A 39 15.13 -5.26 -5.92
CA VAL A 39 15.44 -5.12 -7.35
C VAL A 39 15.83 -3.69 -7.71
N CYS A 40 15.11 -2.71 -7.17
CA CYS A 40 15.26 -1.28 -7.46
C CYS A 40 15.03 -0.42 -6.21
N PRO A 41 16.06 -0.27 -5.34
CA PRO A 41 15.94 0.46 -4.08
C PRO A 41 15.52 1.92 -4.28
N GLY A 42 14.48 2.36 -3.56
CA GLY A 42 14.01 3.75 -3.52
C GLY A 42 13.36 4.25 -4.82
N VAL A 43 13.07 3.37 -5.79
CA VAL A 43 12.53 3.77 -7.10
C VAL A 43 11.01 3.77 -7.12
N VAL A 44 10.37 2.69 -6.65
CA VAL A 44 8.92 2.52 -6.78
C VAL A 44 8.20 3.04 -5.54
N SER A 45 7.24 3.95 -5.70
CA SER A 45 6.47 4.50 -4.58
C SER A 45 5.39 3.53 -4.09
N CYS A 46 5.01 3.59 -2.81
CA CYS A 46 3.92 2.75 -2.29
C CYS A 46 2.56 3.10 -2.91
N SER A 47 2.34 4.35 -3.30
CA SER A 47 1.16 4.78 -4.05
C SER A 47 1.05 4.11 -5.42
N ASP A 48 2.17 3.96 -6.14
CA ASP A 48 2.19 3.28 -7.44
C ASP A 48 1.92 1.78 -7.29
N ILE A 49 2.45 1.15 -6.23
CA ILE A 49 2.16 -0.25 -5.92
C ILE A 49 0.67 -0.47 -5.71
N VAL A 50 0.00 0.40 -4.93
CA VAL A 50 -1.44 0.31 -4.71
C VAL A 50 -2.21 0.49 -6.02
N ALA A 51 -1.83 1.46 -6.86
CA ALA A 51 -2.48 1.70 -8.14
C ALA A 51 -2.36 0.50 -9.10
N LEU A 52 -1.16 -0.08 -9.21
CA LEU A 52 -0.91 -1.25 -10.04
C LEU A 52 -1.59 -2.50 -9.49
N ALA A 53 -1.52 -2.75 -8.18
CA ALA A 53 -2.18 -3.89 -7.54
C ALA A 53 -3.71 -3.82 -7.73
N ALA A 54 -4.31 -2.64 -7.60
CA ALA A 54 -5.73 -2.45 -7.83
C ALA A 54 -6.12 -2.72 -9.29
N ARG A 55 -5.35 -2.21 -10.26
CA ARG A 55 -5.54 -2.50 -11.69
C ARG A 55 -5.50 -3.99 -11.96
N ASP A 56 -4.44 -4.64 -11.48
CA ASP A 56 -4.18 -6.05 -11.78
C ASP A 56 -5.25 -6.96 -11.14
N SER A 57 -5.72 -6.62 -9.93
CA SER A 57 -6.79 -7.35 -9.22
C SER A 57 -8.15 -7.36 -9.94
N VAL A 58 -8.44 -6.34 -10.76
CA VAL A 58 -9.69 -6.25 -11.53
C VAL A 58 -9.55 -6.95 -12.88
N SER A 59 -8.33 -7.06 -13.41
CA SER A 59 -8.06 -7.72 -14.68
C SER A 59 -7.84 -9.24 -14.57
N MET A 60 -7.92 -9.80 -13.37
CA MET A 60 -7.78 -11.24 -13.09
C MET A 60 -9.10 -12.00 -13.20
#